data_AF-A0A7K7RBA8-F1
#
_entry.id   AF-A0A7K7RBA8-F1
#
_cell.length_a   1.000
_cell.length_b   1.000
_cell.length_c   1.000
_cell.angle_alpha   90.00
_cell.angle_beta   90.00
_cell.angle_gamma   90.00
#
_symmetry.space_group_name_H-M   'P 1'
#
loop_
_entity.id
_entity.type
_entity.pdbx_description
1 polymer ?
#
loop_
_entity_poly.entity_id
_entity_poly.type
_entity_poly.pdbx_seq_one_letter_code
_entity_poly.pdbx_strand_id
1 'polypeptide(L)'
;HQCRWDTPRKGITLSQVTGRGRCFGNATLAKRKGDVCTKVVEPDRKKNKWVVPSASGMWVCQRSGVSPCVFLAKFNNSNDFCVQVLIVPRVLRPAALKEECCFYADHTGVVRDSMAELRNRLAQRQKDREAQQGWFESWFNQSPWLTTLISTLAGPLAMLQLAITFGPCPLNKLVSFVRARLERTNILFVGRQ
;
A
#
# COMPACT_ATOMS: atom_id res chain seq x y z
N HIS A 1 17.81 -4.00 24.47
CA HIS A 1 16.57 -3.51 23.84
C HIS A 1 15.68 -2.90 24.91
N GLN A 2 15.37 -1.60 24.80
CA GLN A 2 14.66 -0.83 25.83
C GLN A 2 13.20 -0.59 25.43
N CYS A 3 12.29 -0.60 26.41
CA CYS A 3 10.86 -0.42 26.17
C CYS A 3 10.54 1.02 25.77
N ARG A 4 9.83 1.20 24.65
CA ARG A 4 9.45 2.52 24.12
C ARG A 4 8.08 2.93 24.65
N TRP A 5 8.08 3.63 25.79
CA TRP A 5 6.86 4.03 26.49
C TRP A 5 6.11 5.22 25.88
N ASP A 6 6.80 5.99 25.03
CA ASP A 6 6.25 7.19 24.38
C ASP A 6 5.21 6.86 23.31
N THR A 7 4.96 5.60 22.98
CA THR A 7 4.03 5.24 21.88
C THR A 7 2.57 5.56 22.26
N PRO A 8 1.80 6.33 21.44
CA PRO A 8 0.41 6.68 21.73
C PRO A 8 -0.49 5.44 21.91
N ARG A 9 -1.30 5.38 22.99
CA ARG A 9 -2.11 4.21 23.39
C ARG A 9 -3.62 4.38 23.23
N LYS A 10 -4.10 5.12 22.22
CA LYS A 10 -5.54 5.38 22.12
C LYS A 10 -6.29 4.23 21.42
N GLY A 11 -7.27 3.66 22.13
CA GLY A 11 -8.44 3.00 21.54
C GLY A 11 -8.29 1.57 21.01
N ILE A 12 -7.11 0.95 21.12
CA ILE A 12 -6.87 -0.37 20.51
C ILE A 12 -7.24 -1.47 21.51
N THR A 13 -8.21 -2.29 21.12
CA THR A 13 -8.65 -3.47 21.86
C THR A 13 -8.40 -4.72 21.04
N LEU A 14 -8.39 -5.86 21.71
CA LEU A 14 -8.08 -7.15 21.07
C LEU A 14 -9.10 -7.54 19.98
N SER A 15 -10.29 -6.93 19.97
CA SER A 15 -11.32 -7.10 18.91
C SER A 15 -10.99 -6.37 17.60
N GLN A 16 -10.10 -5.37 17.63
CA GLN A 16 -9.68 -4.63 16.43
C GLN A 16 -8.42 -5.23 15.77
N VAL A 17 -7.81 -6.22 16.42
CA VAL A 17 -6.62 -6.89 15.90
C VAL A 17 -7.01 -7.76 14.71
N THR A 18 -6.38 -7.52 13.57
CA THR A 18 -6.59 -8.28 12.34
C THR A 18 -5.29 -8.97 11.93
N GLY A 19 -5.39 -10.23 11.52
CA GLY A 19 -4.24 -11.06 11.13
C GLY A 19 -3.73 -11.99 12.23
N ARG A 20 -2.53 -12.53 12.00
CA ARG A 20 -1.90 -13.56 12.84
C ARG A 20 -0.50 -13.14 13.27
N GLY A 21 -0.19 -13.36 14.54
CA GLY A 21 1.06 -12.89 15.14
C GLY A 21 1.72 -13.89 16.07
N ARG A 22 2.84 -13.44 16.65
CA ARG A 22 3.52 -14.12 17.75
C ARG A 22 2.78 -13.83 19.04
N CYS A 23 2.53 -14.86 19.84
CA CYS A 23 1.82 -14.75 21.09
C CYS A 23 2.61 -15.36 22.25
N PHE A 24 2.25 -15.00 23.47
CA PHE A 24 2.69 -15.70 24.68
C PHE A 24 1.58 -15.74 25.72
N GLY A 25 1.69 -16.66 26.68
CA GLY A 25 0.67 -16.92 27.70
C GLY A 25 -0.21 -18.11 27.35
N ASN A 26 -1.48 -18.07 27.76
CA ASN A 26 -2.36 -19.23 27.62
C ASN A 26 -2.76 -19.51 26.15
N ALA A 27 -2.26 -20.61 25.59
CA ALA A 27 -2.52 -21.00 24.21
C ALA A 27 -3.99 -21.36 23.93
N THR A 28 -4.71 -21.97 24.87
CA THR A 28 -6.13 -22.33 24.72
C THR A 28 -7.04 -21.11 24.78
N LEU A 29 -6.73 -20.10 25.59
CA LEU A 29 -7.43 -18.82 25.59
C LEU A 29 -7.20 -18.04 24.29
N ALA A 30 -5.95 -18.02 23.82
CA ALA A 30 -5.61 -17.39 22.55
C ALA A 30 -6.39 -17.99 21.38
N LYS A 31 -6.44 -19.33 21.26
CA LYS A 31 -7.21 -20.04 20.22
C LYS A 31 -8.70 -19.73 20.27
N ARG A 32 -9.28 -19.59 21.46
CA ARG A 32 -10.72 -19.26 21.63
C ARG A 32 -11.10 -17.87 21.14
N LYS A 33 -10.15 -16.93 21.11
CA LYS A 33 -10.42 -15.55 20.70
C LYS A 33 -10.37 -15.34 19.18
N GLY A 34 -9.98 -16.37 18.43
CA GLY A 34 -9.76 -16.37 16.99
C GLY A 34 -8.39 -16.96 16.68
N ASP A 35 -8.18 -17.44 15.45
CA ASP A 35 -6.86 -17.88 14.98
C ASP A 35 -5.94 -16.66 14.80
N VAL A 36 -5.62 -15.95 15.90
CA VAL A 36 -4.80 -14.73 15.93
C VAL A 36 -3.33 -15.03 16.25
N CYS A 37 -3.02 -16.27 16.65
CA CYS A 37 -1.70 -16.68 17.10
C CYS A 37 -1.13 -17.77 16.19
N THR A 38 -0.11 -17.42 15.38
CA THR A 38 0.63 -18.41 14.58
C THR A 38 1.56 -19.25 15.45
N LYS A 39 2.26 -18.60 16.38
CA LYS A 39 3.25 -19.23 17.24
C LYS A 39 3.13 -18.71 18.66
N VAL A 40 2.86 -19.62 19.59
CA VAL A 40 2.92 -19.34 21.03
C VAL A 40 4.35 -19.58 21.50
N VAL A 41 4.97 -18.55 22.06
CA VAL A 41 6.34 -18.59 22.58
C VAL A 41 6.26 -18.44 24.09
N GLU A 42 7.00 -19.28 24.80
CA GLU A 42 7.13 -19.15 26.26
C GLU A 42 8.25 -18.16 26.58
N PRO A 43 7.96 -17.10 27.37
CA PRO A 43 8.96 -16.12 27.71
C PRO A 43 9.90 -16.66 28.80
N ASP A 44 11.21 -16.50 28.61
CA ASP A 44 12.23 -16.87 29.59
C ASP A 44 12.21 -15.89 30.79
N ARG A 45 11.50 -16.30 31.85
CA ARG A 45 11.32 -15.53 33.09
C ARG A 45 12.60 -15.39 33.91
N LYS A 46 13.59 -16.28 33.74
CA LYS A 46 14.83 -16.26 34.52
C LYS A 46 15.80 -15.21 33.96
N LYS A 47 15.84 -15.09 32.64
CA LYS A 47 16.75 -14.18 31.94
C LYS A 47 16.17 -12.78 31.75
N ASN A 48 14.86 -12.67 31.55
CA ASN A 48 14.22 -11.41 31.20
C ASN A 48 13.10 -11.06 32.19
N LYS A 49 13.13 -9.83 32.71
CA LYS A 49 12.03 -9.28 33.53
C LYS A 49 10.85 -8.78 32.68
N TRP A 50 11.12 -8.45 31.41
CA TRP A 50 10.16 -7.85 30.49
C TRP A 50 10.14 -8.60 29.16
N VAL A 51 8.95 -8.78 28.59
CA VAL A 51 8.80 -9.22 27.20
C VAL A 51 8.84 -7.99 26.31
N VAL A 52 9.90 -7.86 25.51
CA VAL A 52 10.06 -6.79 24.52
C VAL A 52 9.60 -7.32 23.16
N PRO A 53 8.74 -6.59 22.42
CA PRO A 53 8.31 -7.01 21.09
C PRO A 53 9.47 -6.95 20.09
N SER A 54 9.40 -7.76 19.03
CA SER A 54 10.34 -7.63 17.91
C SER A 54 10.01 -6.36 17.10
N ALA A 55 11.04 -5.59 16.73
CA ALA A 55 10.92 -4.32 16.00
C ALA A 55 10.04 -3.27 16.73
N SER A 56 9.35 -2.39 16.00
CA SER A 56 8.49 -1.31 16.53
C SER A 56 7.06 -1.77 16.88
N GLY A 57 6.88 -3.04 17.24
CA GLY A 57 5.57 -3.58 17.63
C GLY A 57 5.17 -3.24 19.07
N MET A 58 3.95 -3.61 19.44
CA MET A 58 3.43 -3.56 20.80
C MET A 58 2.72 -4.87 21.17
N TRP A 59 2.47 -5.06 22.46
CA TRP A 59 1.72 -6.19 22.98
C TRP A 59 0.29 -5.77 23.29
N VAL A 60 -0.68 -6.56 22.83
CA VAL A 60 -2.09 -6.44 23.21
C VAL A 60 -2.45 -7.65 24.04
N CYS A 61 -2.66 -7.44 25.33
CA CYS A 61 -3.03 -8.47 26.29
C CYS A 61 -4.54 -8.47 26.53
N GLN A 62 -5.11 -9.64 26.84
CA GLN A 62 -6.55 -9.77 27.06
C GLN A 62 -7.03 -8.98 28.28
N ARG A 63 -6.30 -9.02 29.41
CA ARG A 63 -6.67 -8.28 30.62
C ARG A 63 -5.95 -6.95 30.77
N SER A 64 -4.64 -6.93 30.48
CA SER A 64 -3.81 -5.73 30.70
C SER A 64 -3.89 -4.69 29.57
N GLY A 65 -4.54 -5.01 28.44
CA GLY A 65 -4.65 -4.09 27.30
C GLY A 65 -3.34 -3.90 26.53
N VAL A 66 -3.18 -2.72 25.91
CA VAL A 66 -2.05 -2.41 25.02
C VAL A 66 -0.87 -1.90 25.85
N SER A 67 0.29 -2.54 25.68
CA SER A 67 1.53 -2.13 26.32
C SER A 67 2.73 -2.32 25.38
N PRO A 68 3.73 -1.43 25.41
CA PRO A 68 4.96 -1.59 24.63
C PRO A 68 5.82 -2.74 25.15
N CYS A 69 5.73 -3.07 26.44
CA CYS A 69 6.39 -4.21 27.07
C CYS A 69 5.51 -4.77 28.18
N VAL A 70 5.59 -6.09 28.40
CA VAL A 70 4.83 -6.78 29.44
C VAL A 70 5.78 -7.23 30.55
N PHE A 71 5.43 -6.91 31.79
CA PHE A 71 6.21 -7.31 32.96
C PHE A 71 5.91 -8.76 33.35
N LEU A 72 6.91 -9.63 33.27
CA LEU A 72 6.71 -11.07 33.42
C LEU A 72 6.38 -11.49 34.85
N ALA A 73 6.90 -10.78 35.86
CA ALA A 73 6.67 -11.15 37.25
C ALA A 73 5.22 -10.89 37.72
N LYS A 74 4.47 -10.02 37.02
CA LYS A 74 3.03 -9.80 37.28
C LYS A 74 2.12 -10.50 36.27
N PHE A 75 2.69 -11.13 35.24
CA PHE A 75 1.92 -11.78 34.19
C PHE A 75 1.59 -13.23 34.56
N ASN A 76 0.31 -13.59 34.45
CA ASN A 76 -0.16 -14.95 34.72
C ASN A 76 -0.41 -15.71 33.41
N ASN A 77 0.48 -16.65 33.09
CA ASN A 77 0.40 -17.46 31.87
C ASN A 77 -0.87 -18.33 31.79
N SER A 78 -1.56 -18.61 32.91
CA SER A 78 -2.75 -19.47 32.93
C SER A 78 -4.04 -18.71 32.60
N ASN A 79 -4.08 -17.41 32.86
CA ASN A 79 -5.32 -16.61 32.80
C ASN A 79 -5.28 -15.46 31.79
N ASP A 80 -4.12 -15.21 31.19
CA ASP A 80 -3.93 -14.12 30.25
C ASP A 80 -3.05 -14.58 29.08
N PHE A 81 -3.24 -13.92 27.94
CA PHE A 81 -2.41 -14.09 26.76
C PHE A 81 -2.20 -12.72 26.10
N CYS A 82 -1.05 -12.56 25.46
CA CYS A 82 -0.72 -11.34 24.74
C CYS A 82 -0.32 -11.66 23.31
N VAL A 83 -0.76 -10.81 22.39
CA VAL A 83 -0.48 -10.90 20.96
C VAL A 83 0.42 -9.74 20.57
N GLN A 84 1.48 -10.02 19.82
CA GLN A 84 2.29 -8.97 19.24
C GLN A 84 1.58 -8.37 18.02
N VAL A 85 1.40 -7.06 18.03
CA VAL A 85 0.78 -6.31 16.93
C VAL A 85 1.71 -5.21 16.44
N LEU A 86 1.57 -4.85 15.17
CA LEU A 86 2.11 -3.62 14.62
C LEU A 86 0.94 -2.67 14.38
N ILE A 87 0.99 -1.46 14.93
CA ILE A 87 -0.01 -0.45 14.59
C ILE A 87 0.33 0.10 13.22
N VAL A 88 -0.56 -0.13 12.27
CA VAL A 88 -0.52 0.50 10.96
C VAL A 88 -1.63 1.56 10.90
N PRO A 89 -1.33 2.81 10.51
CA PRO A 89 -2.37 3.82 10.31
C PRO A 89 -3.25 3.42 9.13
N ARG A 90 -4.57 3.33 9.34
CA ARG A 90 -5.52 3.16 8.23
C ARG A 90 -5.75 4.50 7.56
N VAL A 91 -5.32 4.63 6.32
CA VAL A 91 -5.70 5.76 5.45
C VAL A 91 -7.04 5.45 4.81
N LEU A 92 -8.11 5.99 5.38
CA LEU A 92 -9.41 6.03 4.71
C LEU A 92 -9.32 7.07 3.59
N ARG A 93 -9.47 6.61 2.34
CA ARG A 93 -9.72 7.54 1.22
C ARG A 93 -11.09 8.19 1.44
N PRO A 94 -11.23 9.51 1.27
CA PRO A 94 -12.52 10.20 1.42
C PRO A 94 -13.44 9.86 0.25
N ALA A 95 -14.05 8.69 0.33
CA ALA A 95 -15.23 8.30 -0.45
C ALA A 95 -16.11 7.29 0.32
N ALA A 96 -15.61 6.73 1.43
CA ALA A 96 -16.39 5.79 2.23
C ALA A 96 -15.88 5.81 3.68
N LEU A 97 -16.38 6.73 4.49
CA LEU A 97 -16.98 6.48 5.81
C LEU A 97 -17.28 7.83 6.46
N LYS A 98 -18.57 8.16 6.52
CA LYS A 98 -19.10 9.09 7.51
C LYS A 98 -18.94 8.36 8.86
N GLU A 99 -18.23 8.99 9.80
CA GLU A 99 -18.02 8.58 11.21
C GLU A 99 -16.80 7.69 11.49
N GLU A 100 -15.62 8.34 11.64
CA GLU A 100 -14.83 8.43 12.88
C GLU A 100 -13.44 9.05 12.56
N CYS A 101 -13.18 10.25 13.07
CA CYS A 101 -11.93 10.99 12.89
C CYS A 101 -10.79 10.39 13.74
N CYS A 102 -9.61 10.16 13.15
CA CYS A 102 -8.40 9.80 13.90
C CYS A 102 -7.49 11.02 14.14
N PHE A 103 -7.19 11.32 15.40
CA PHE A 103 -6.13 12.24 15.82
C PHE A 103 -4.76 11.53 15.80
N TYR A 104 -3.86 11.96 14.90
CA TYR A 104 -2.44 11.57 14.91
C TYR A 104 -1.66 12.59 15.76
N ALA A 105 -1.25 12.18 16.97
CA ALA A 105 -0.36 12.96 17.82
C ALA A 105 0.97 12.21 17.92
N ASP A 106 2.01 12.77 17.31
CA ASP A 106 3.40 12.34 17.46
C ASP A 106 4.20 13.50 18.07
N HIS A 107 4.98 13.20 19.11
CA HIS A 107 5.76 14.12 19.95
C HIS A 107 7.17 14.34 19.43
N THR A 108 7.55 13.69 18.33
CA THR A 108 8.86 13.88 17.70
C THR A 108 8.93 15.11 16.78
N GLY A 109 7.81 15.81 16.53
CA GLY A 109 7.72 17.01 15.69
C GLY A 109 7.93 16.75 14.19
N VAL A 110 8.88 15.89 13.85
CA VAL A 110 9.28 15.52 12.49
C VAL A 110 8.12 14.99 11.65
N VAL A 111 7.27 14.14 12.22
CA VAL A 111 6.13 13.58 11.49
C VAL A 111 4.98 14.58 11.37
N ARG A 112 4.86 15.53 12.32
CA ARG A 112 3.85 16.59 12.25
C ARG A 112 4.15 17.57 11.11
N ASP A 113 5.41 17.96 10.96
CA ASP A 113 5.86 18.82 9.85
C ASP A 113 5.78 18.10 8.51
N SER A 114 6.20 16.83 8.45
CA SER A 114 6.09 16.01 7.23
C SER A 114 4.63 15.81 6.81
N MET A 115 3.70 15.61 7.75
CA MET A 115 2.28 15.46 7.46
C MET A 115 1.60 16.79 7.10
N ALA A 116 2.02 17.90 7.71
CA ALA A 116 1.58 19.23 7.32
C ALA A 116 2.03 19.55 5.89
N GLU A 117 3.29 19.26 5.55
CA GLU A 117 3.81 19.41 4.19
C GLU A 117 3.07 18.49 3.20
N LEU A 118 2.83 17.23 3.56
CA LEU A 118 2.10 16.29 2.71
C LEU A 118 0.65 16.74 2.48
N ARG A 119 -0.01 17.27 3.51
CA ARG A 119 -1.36 17.88 3.38
C ARG A 119 -1.34 19.08 2.44
N ASN A 120 -0.35 19.97 2.55
CA ASN A 120 -0.19 21.10 1.65
C ASN A 120 0.03 20.63 0.21
N ARG A 121 0.89 19.62 -0.01
CA ARG A 121 1.11 19.03 -1.34
C ARG A 121 -0.13 18.33 -1.91
N LEU A 122 -0.92 17.66 -1.07
CA LEU A 122 -2.18 17.02 -1.50
C LEU A 122 -3.25 18.07 -1.83
N ALA A 123 -3.41 19.09 -1.00
CA ALA A 123 -4.32 20.21 -1.25
C ALA A 123 -3.91 21.00 -2.50
N GLN A 124 -2.61 21.18 -2.73
CA GLN A 124 -2.07 21.80 -3.94
C GLN A 124 -2.39 20.96 -5.17
N ARG A 125 -2.07 19.65 -5.18
CA ARG A 125 -2.40 18.76 -6.30
C ARG A 125 -3.89 18.69 -6.57
N GLN A 126 -4.71 18.79 -5.52
CA GLN A 126 -6.15 18.83 -5.68
C GLN A 126 -6.60 20.13 -6.36
N LYS A 127 -6.11 21.29 -5.93
CA LYS A 127 -6.36 22.56 -6.62
C LYS A 127 -5.84 22.55 -8.06
N ASP A 128 -4.67 21.97 -8.31
CA ASP A 128 -4.11 21.86 -9.66
C ASP A 128 -4.99 20.95 -10.54
N ARG A 129 -5.55 19.87 -9.99
CA ARG A 129 -6.52 18.98 -10.67
C ARG A 129 -7.87 19.65 -10.89
N GLU A 130 -8.38 20.39 -9.92
CA GLU A 130 -9.64 21.14 -10.03
C GLU A 130 -9.50 22.31 -11.02
N ALA A 131 -8.34 22.98 -11.03
CA ALA A 131 -8.01 23.97 -12.05
C ALA A 131 -7.92 23.32 -13.44
N GLN A 132 -7.23 22.18 -13.56
CA GLN A 132 -7.13 21.39 -14.81
C GLN A 132 -8.47 20.85 -15.30
N GLN A 133 -9.30 20.29 -14.42
CA GLN A 133 -10.64 19.80 -14.76
C GLN A 133 -11.58 20.96 -15.08
N GLY A 134 -11.51 22.07 -14.33
CA GLY A 134 -12.41 23.21 -14.48
C GLY A 134 -12.28 23.94 -15.82
N TRP A 135 -11.05 24.17 -16.32
CA TRP A 135 -10.88 24.80 -17.63
C TRP A 135 -11.30 23.87 -18.78
N PHE A 136 -11.06 22.56 -18.66
CA PHE A 136 -11.48 21.56 -19.66
C PHE A 136 -13.01 21.43 -19.66
N GLU A 137 -13.65 21.23 -18.50
CA GLU A 137 -15.11 21.17 -18.37
C GLU A 137 -15.79 22.44 -18.90
N SER A 138 -15.25 23.63 -18.61
CA SER A 138 -15.81 24.90 -19.10
C SER A 138 -15.69 25.03 -20.63
N TRP A 139 -14.55 24.68 -21.21
CA TRP A 139 -14.35 24.62 -22.67
C TRP A 139 -15.32 23.64 -23.32
N PHE A 140 -15.46 22.43 -22.77
CA PHE A 140 -16.24 21.35 -23.39
C PHE A 140 -17.76 21.50 -23.15
N ASN A 141 -18.19 22.17 -22.08
CA ASN A 141 -19.58 22.55 -21.89
C ASN A 141 -20.03 23.72 -22.78
N GLN A 142 -19.11 24.62 -23.16
CA GLN A 142 -19.42 25.75 -24.04
C GLN A 142 -19.82 25.28 -25.45
N SER A 143 -19.44 24.07 -25.87
CA SER A 143 -19.78 23.57 -27.21
C SER A 143 -20.05 22.05 -27.21
N PRO A 144 -21.31 21.62 -27.02
CA PRO A 144 -21.70 20.21 -27.00
C PRO A 144 -21.37 19.41 -28.27
N TRP A 145 -21.16 20.10 -29.40
CA TRP A 145 -20.74 19.49 -30.67
C TRP A 145 -19.24 19.14 -30.70
N LEU A 146 -18.40 19.77 -29.87
CA LEU A 146 -16.96 19.47 -29.77
C LEU A 146 -16.68 18.17 -29.00
N THR A 147 -17.43 17.89 -27.92
CA THR A 147 -17.26 16.64 -27.16
C THR A 147 -17.58 15.41 -28.01
N THR A 148 -18.65 15.51 -28.81
CA THR A 148 -19.09 14.48 -29.74
C THR A 148 -18.12 14.31 -30.90
N LEU A 149 -17.61 15.42 -31.46
CA LEU A 149 -16.55 15.35 -32.46
C LEU A 149 -15.27 14.72 -31.93
N ILE A 150 -14.74 15.13 -30.77
CA ILE A 150 -13.49 14.58 -30.23
C ILE A 150 -13.63 13.10 -29.87
N SER A 151 -14.76 12.67 -29.29
CA SER A 151 -14.99 11.24 -29.00
C SER A 151 -15.02 10.39 -30.29
N THR A 152 -15.60 10.94 -31.36
CA THR A 152 -15.74 10.24 -32.65
C THR A 152 -14.44 10.27 -33.47
N LEU A 153 -13.66 11.35 -33.38
CA LEU A 153 -12.43 11.54 -34.15
C LEU A 153 -11.17 10.99 -33.44
N ALA A 154 -11.14 10.94 -32.10
CA ALA A 154 -9.97 10.50 -31.34
C ALA A 154 -9.60 9.04 -31.63
N GLY A 155 -10.58 8.14 -31.78
CA GLY A 155 -10.35 6.74 -32.13
C GLY A 155 -9.73 6.58 -33.54
N PRO A 156 -10.40 7.07 -34.60
CA PRO A 156 -9.87 7.02 -35.96
C PRO A 156 -8.54 7.76 -36.12
N LEU A 157 -8.36 8.93 -35.48
CA LEU A 157 -7.10 9.68 -35.52
C LEU A 157 -5.98 8.94 -34.77
N ALA A 158 -6.24 8.34 -33.61
CA ALA A 158 -5.24 7.55 -32.91
C ALA A 158 -4.85 6.29 -33.70
N MET A 159 -5.82 5.62 -34.33
CA MET A 159 -5.56 4.48 -35.22
C MET A 159 -4.74 4.90 -36.46
N LEU A 160 -5.04 6.06 -37.04
CA LEU A 160 -4.30 6.62 -38.18
C LEU A 160 -2.89 7.07 -37.77
N GLN A 161 -2.72 7.70 -36.60
CA GLN A 161 -1.42 8.07 -36.05
C GLN A 161 -0.57 6.84 -35.75
N LEU A 162 -1.15 5.78 -35.18
CA LEU A 162 -0.48 4.50 -35.01
C LEU A 162 -0.09 3.92 -36.37
N ALA A 163 -0.99 3.87 -37.35
CA ALA A 163 -0.70 3.36 -38.69
C ALA A 163 0.40 4.16 -39.41
N ILE A 164 0.47 5.48 -39.24
CA ILE A 164 1.50 6.35 -39.83
C ILE A 164 2.84 6.19 -39.08
N THR A 165 2.83 5.97 -37.77
CA THR A 165 4.07 5.76 -36.99
C THR A 165 4.64 4.35 -37.20
N PHE A 166 3.78 3.35 -37.37
CA PHE A 166 4.13 1.96 -37.69
C PHE A 166 4.30 1.69 -39.19
N GLY A 167 3.89 2.59 -40.08
CA GLY A 167 3.90 2.38 -41.53
C GLY A 167 5.31 2.46 -42.14
N PRO A 168 5.99 3.63 -42.18
CA PRO A 168 7.25 3.76 -42.91
C PRO A 168 8.52 3.42 -42.10
N CYS A 169 8.49 3.53 -40.77
CA CYS A 169 9.69 3.37 -39.93
C CYS A 169 10.16 1.91 -39.73
N PRO A 170 9.30 0.93 -39.39
CA PRO A 170 9.75 -0.44 -39.16
C PRO A 170 9.90 -1.25 -40.46
N LEU A 171 9.13 -0.95 -41.51
CA LEU A 171 9.20 -1.68 -42.78
C LEU A 171 10.55 -1.48 -43.49
N ASN A 172 11.09 -0.26 -43.51
CA ASN A 172 12.39 0.00 -44.16
C ASN A 172 13.56 -0.69 -43.41
N LYS A 173 13.46 -0.79 -42.08
CA LYS A 173 14.39 -1.56 -41.22
C LYS A 173 14.23 -3.07 -41.39
N LEU A 174 13.01 -3.57 -41.56
CA LEU A 174 12.74 -4.99 -41.82
C LEU A 174 13.25 -5.39 -43.21
N VAL A 175 13.01 -4.57 -44.24
CA VAL A 175 13.51 -4.77 -45.60
C VAL A 175 15.04 -4.78 -45.63
N SER A 176 15.70 -3.86 -44.92
CA SER A 176 17.17 -3.86 -44.84
C SER A 176 17.72 -5.07 -44.08
N PHE A 177 17.02 -5.54 -43.04
CA PHE A 177 17.40 -6.75 -42.30
C PHE A 177 17.21 -8.04 -43.13
N VAL A 178 16.11 -8.16 -43.88
CA VAL A 178 15.84 -9.30 -44.78
C VAL A 178 16.85 -9.31 -45.93
N ARG A 179 17.18 -8.14 -46.51
CA ARG A 179 18.20 -8.02 -47.57
C ARG A 179 19.61 -8.39 -47.05
N ALA A 180 19.96 -8.00 -45.82
CA ALA A 180 21.21 -8.40 -45.17
C ALA A 180 21.28 -9.90 -44.82
N ARG A 181 20.13 -10.57 -44.65
CA ARG A 181 20.07 -12.02 -44.44
C ARG A 181 20.14 -12.81 -45.74
N LEU A 182 19.63 -12.28 -46.85
CA LEU A 182 19.64 -12.93 -48.17
C LEU A 182 21.02 -13.00 -48.81
N GLU A 183 21.90 -12.02 -48.60
CA GLU A 183 23.28 -12.05 -49.15
C GLU A 183 24.19 -13.12 -48.53
N ARG A 184 23.84 -13.70 -47.37
CA ARG A 184 24.63 -14.78 -46.74
C ARG A 184 24.26 -16.18 -47.21
N THR A 185 23.21 -16.34 -48.00
CA THR A 185 22.78 -17.63 -48.52
C THR A 185 22.84 -17.59 -50.04
N ASN A 186 23.92 -18.13 -50.61
CA ASN A 186 23.97 -18.52 -52.01
C ASN A 186 22.92 -19.63 -52.23
N ILE A 187 21.71 -19.28 -52.67
CA ILE A 187 20.69 -20.26 -53.03
C ILE A 187 20.62 -20.31 -54.55
N LEU A 188 21.17 -21.39 -55.10
CA LEU A 188 21.07 -21.76 -56.51
C LEU A 188 19.60 -22.13 -56.82
N PHE A 189 19.01 -21.49 -57.83
CA PHE A 189 17.73 -21.93 -58.39
C PHE A 189 17.99 -23.06 -59.40
N VAL A 190 17.50 -24.26 -59.10
CA VAL A 190 17.42 -25.35 -60.08
C VAL A 190 16.02 -25.29 -60.71
N GLY A 191 15.96 -24.88 -61.97
CA GLY A 191 14.79 -25.09 -62.82
C GLY A 191 14.72 -26.54 -63.27
N ARG A 192 13.53 -27.11 -63.30
CA ARG A 192 13.26 -28.34 -64.03
C ARG A 192 12.03 -28.10 -64.91
N GLN A 193 12.17 -28.53 -66.16
CA GLN A 193 11.23 -28.42 -67.28
C GLN A 193 9.79 -28.75 -66.90
#